data_AF-A0A7R6XUJ1-F1
#
_entry.id   AF-A0A7R6XUJ1-F1
#
_cell.length_a   1.000
_cell.length_b   1.000
_cell.length_c   1.000
_cell.angle_alpha   90.00
_cell.angle_beta   90.00
_cell.angle_gamma   90.00
#
_symmetry.space_group_name_H-M   'P 1'
#
loop_
_entity.id
_entity.type
_entity.pdbx_description
1 polymer ?
#
loop_
_entity_poly.entity_id
_entity_poly.type
_entity_poly.pdbx_seq_one_letter_code
_entity_poly.pdbx_strand_id
1 'polypeptide(L)'
;MADALSRSRRAPKLAARPRRTKKTLSDDFAAALRQDFRDHGAGVIAKVRAEKPDQYLKIVLSVLPDPKDPDANTNTLDALSDEEIRSRIRALETVVRPFLGDGISGAAEGAGAPPPR
;
A
#
# COMPACT_ATOMS: atom_id res chain seq x y z
N MET A 1 -9.18 21.36 -64.51
CA MET A 1 -8.37 21.58 -63.29
C MET A 1 -9.23 22.43 -62.36
N ALA A 2 -9.79 21.99 -61.24
CA ALA A 2 -9.60 20.84 -60.38
C ALA A 2 -10.94 20.61 -59.65
N ASP A 3 -11.43 19.38 -59.67
CA ASP A 3 -12.60 18.97 -58.89
C ASP A 3 -12.17 17.75 -58.10
N ALA A 4 -11.83 17.95 -56.83
CA ALA A 4 -11.63 16.91 -55.83
C ALA A 4 -11.33 17.58 -54.51
N LEU A 5 -12.20 17.35 -53.50
CA LEU A 5 -11.83 17.03 -52.12
C LEU A 5 -13.11 16.87 -51.29
N SER A 6 -13.88 15.83 -51.61
CA SER A 6 -14.83 15.23 -50.67
C SER A 6 -14.22 13.95 -50.11
N ARG A 7 -13.87 13.96 -48.83
CA ARG A 7 -14.21 12.92 -47.85
C ARG A 7 -13.56 13.20 -46.51
N SER A 8 -14.39 13.70 -45.59
CA SER A 8 -14.20 13.59 -44.15
C SER A 8 -13.98 12.12 -43.77
N ARG A 9 -12.76 11.75 -43.38
CA ARG A 9 -12.48 10.50 -42.68
C ARG A 9 -12.53 10.75 -41.18
N ARG A 10 -13.72 10.65 -40.58
CA ARG A 10 -13.83 10.37 -39.14
C ARG A 10 -13.41 8.91 -38.92
N ALA A 11 -12.27 8.72 -38.26
CA ALA A 11 -11.87 7.42 -37.76
C ALA A 11 -12.89 6.92 -36.71
N PRO A 12 -13.24 5.62 -36.69
CA PRO A 12 -14.12 5.10 -35.67
C PRO A 12 -13.39 5.09 -34.32
N LYS A 13 -14.02 5.68 -33.30
CA LYS A 13 -13.60 5.57 -31.90
C LYS A 13 -13.65 4.09 -31.54
N LEU A 14 -12.48 3.45 -31.40
CA LEU A 14 -12.36 2.09 -30.88
C LEU A 14 -13.00 2.07 -29.49
N ALA A 15 -14.22 1.55 -29.41
CA ALA A 15 -14.88 1.33 -28.15
C ALA A 15 -13.99 0.37 -27.35
N ALA A 16 -13.42 0.86 -26.26
CA ALA A 16 -12.65 0.05 -25.33
C ALA A 16 -13.55 -1.11 -24.88
N ARG A 17 -13.24 -2.31 -25.38
CA ARG A 17 -13.92 -3.53 -24.97
C ARG A 17 -13.82 -3.61 -23.45
N PRO A 18 -14.92 -3.72 -22.70
CA PRO A 18 -14.84 -3.85 -21.26
C PRO A 18 -13.97 -5.08 -20.97
N ARG A 19 -12.83 -4.86 -20.31
CA ARG A 19 -11.97 -5.92 -19.79
C ARG A 19 -12.83 -6.69 -18.81
N ARG A 20 -13.49 -7.73 -19.31
CA ARG A 20 -14.16 -8.73 -18.51
C ARG A 20 -13.03 -9.47 -17.81
N THR A 21 -12.67 -9.02 -16.62
CA THR A 21 -11.78 -9.74 -15.71
C THR A 21 -12.44 -11.09 -15.51
N LYS A 22 -11.92 -12.12 -16.20
CA LYS A 22 -12.42 -13.48 -16.07
C LYS A 22 -12.05 -13.86 -14.64
N LYS A 23 -13.03 -13.96 -13.74
CA LYS A 23 -12.84 -14.66 -12.48
C LYS A 23 -12.27 -16.03 -12.82
N THR A 24 -11.09 -16.30 -12.30
CA THR A 24 -10.38 -17.54 -12.57
C THR A 24 -10.84 -18.59 -11.57
N LEU A 25 -10.70 -19.86 -11.93
CA LEU A 25 -10.86 -20.96 -10.98
C LEU A 25 -9.99 -20.75 -9.72
N SER A 26 -8.81 -20.15 -9.90
CA SER A 26 -7.91 -19.77 -8.80
C SER A 26 -8.52 -18.75 -7.85
N ASP A 27 -9.26 -17.76 -8.36
CA ASP A 27 -9.92 -16.74 -7.53
C ASP A 27 -11.05 -17.36 -6.71
N ASP A 28 -11.86 -18.23 -7.34
CA ASP A 28 -12.96 -18.92 -6.68
C ASP A 28 -12.46 -19.91 -5.63
N PHE A 29 -11.36 -20.63 -5.91
CA PHE A 29 -10.69 -21.49 -4.93
C PHE A 29 -10.16 -20.68 -3.74
N ALA A 30 -9.49 -19.55 -4.00
CA ALA A 30 -8.99 -18.68 -2.94
C ALA A 30 -10.13 -18.05 -2.10
N ALA A 31 -11.29 -17.81 -2.69
CA ALA A 31 -12.48 -17.36 -1.97
C ALA A 31 -13.05 -18.48 -1.08
N ALA A 32 -13.17 -19.69 -1.62
CA ALA A 32 -13.63 -20.86 -0.86
C ALA A 32 -12.71 -21.18 0.32
N LEU A 33 -11.39 -21.18 0.12
CA LEU A 33 -10.41 -21.44 1.18
C LEU A 33 -10.47 -20.38 2.29
N ARG A 34 -10.69 -19.11 1.92
CA ARG A 34 -10.88 -18.03 2.90
C ARG A 34 -12.17 -18.21 3.70
N GLN A 35 -13.24 -18.65 3.06
CA GLN A 35 -14.50 -18.91 3.75
C GLN A 35 -14.38 -20.09 4.71
N ASP A 36 -13.79 -21.20 4.26
CA ASP A 36 -13.50 -22.36 5.12
C ASP A 36 -12.65 -21.97 6.34
N PHE A 37 -11.61 -21.16 6.14
CA PHE A 37 -10.79 -20.69 7.25
C PHE A 37 -11.56 -19.77 8.23
N ARG A 38 -12.54 -18.99 7.77
CA ARG A 38 -13.40 -18.19 8.67
C ARG A 38 -14.30 -19.08 9.52
N ASP A 39 -14.87 -20.10 8.90
CA ASP A 39 -15.86 -20.97 9.54
C ASP A 39 -15.19 -22.02 10.46
N HIS A 40 -13.96 -22.46 10.13
CA HIS A 40 -13.31 -23.59 10.80
C HIS A 40 -11.89 -23.29 11.32
N GLY A 41 -11.26 -22.20 10.90
CA GLY A 41 -9.84 -21.93 11.18
C GLY A 41 -9.51 -21.83 12.67
N ALA A 42 -10.38 -21.23 13.47
CA ALA A 42 -10.18 -21.14 14.93
C ALA A 42 -10.12 -22.52 15.59
N GLY A 43 -10.98 -23.45 15.18
CA GLY A 43 -11.00 -24.82 15.67
C GLY A 43 -9.75 -25.60 15.28
N VAL A 44 -9.29 -25.44 14.02
CA VAL A 44 -8.04 -26.04 13.55
C VAL A 44 -6.84 -25.51 14.33
N ILE A 45 -6.76 -24.18 14.53
CA ILE A 45 -5.70 -23.56 15.33
C ILE A 45 -5.68 -24.11 16.76
N ALA A 46 -6.85 -24.19 17.41
CA ALA A 46 -6.96 -24.71 18.77
C ALA A 46 -6.49 -26.17 18.84
N LYS A 47 -6.89 -27.00 17.87
CA LYS A 47 -6.50 -28.41 17.79
C LYS A 47 -5.00 -28.57 17.56
N VAL A 48 -4.41 -27.83 16.62
CA VAL A 48 -2.95 -27.86 16.36
C VAL A 48 -2.17 -27.38 17.58
N ARG A 49 -2.63 -26.34 18.27
CA ARG A 49 -2.00 -25.87 19.52
C ARG A 49 -1.98 -26.96 20.60
N ALA A 50 -3.05 -27.73 20.72
CA ALA A 50 -3.15 -28.80 21.71
C ALA A 50 -2.35 -30.07 21.33
N GLU A 51 -2.44 -30.50 20.06
CA GLU A 51 -1.87 -31.77 19.61
C GLU A 51 -0.42 -31.65 19.13
N LYS A 52 -0.03 -30.50 18.54
CA LYS A 52 1.28 -30.27 17.91
C LYS A 52 1.78 -28.84 18.19
N PRO A 53 2.08 -28.51 19.45
CA PRO A 53 2.44 -27.15 19.87
C PRO A 53 3.71 -26.62 19.18
N ASP A 54 4.68 -27.49 18.86
CA ASP A 54 5.89 -27.12 18.13
C ASP A 54 5.60 -26.64 16.70
N GLN A 55 4.66 -27.30 16.01
CA GLN A 55 4.24 -26.89 14.67
C GLN A 55 3.40 -25.62 14.70
N TYR A 56 2.55 -25.47 15.72
CA TYR A 56 1.80 -24.24 15.94
C TYR A 56 2.74 -23.02 16.05
N LEU A 57 3.79 -23.12 16.88
CA LEU A 57 4.74 -22.02 17.07
C LEU A 57 5.52 -21.67 15.79
N LYS A 58 5.87 -22.66 14.97
CA LYS A 58 6.51 -22.41 13.67
C LYS A 58 5.58 -21.68 12.69
N ILE A 59 4.29 -22.05 12.66
CA ILE A 59 3.29 -21.36 11.83
C ILE A 59 3.14 -19.91 12.30
N VAL A 60 3.02 -19.68 13.61
CA VAL A 60 2.96 -18.32 14.18
C VAL A 60 4.19 -17.51 13.77
N LEU A 61 5.39 -18.08 13.87
CA LEU A 61 6.61 -17.41 13.46
C LEU A 61 6.62 -17.05 11.96
N SER A 62 6.09 -17.92 11.09
CA SER A 62 6.06 -17.70 9.64
C SER A 62 5.05 -16.65 9.16
N VAL A 63 4.01 -16.37 9.96
CA VAL A 63 2.96 -15.39 9.64
C VAL A 63 3.33 -14.00 10.15
N LEU A 64 4.19 -13.93 11.16
CA LEU A 64 4.73 -12.66 11.62
C LEU A 64 5.71 -12.14 10.55
N PRO A 65 5.65 -10.85 10.20
CA PRO A 65 6.68 -10.25 9.38
C PRO A 65 8.03 -10.47 10.05
N ASP A 66 9.03 -10.87 9.27
CA ASP A 66 10.37 -11.09 9.78
C ASP A 66 10.83 -9.83 10.52
N PRO A 67 11.30 -9.91 11.78
CA PRO A 67 11.81 -8.76 12.51
C PRO A 67 13.00 -8.08 11.82
N LYS A 68 13.58 -8.75 10.82
CA LYS A 68 14.71 -8.32 10.01
C LYS A 68 14.30 -7.73 8.66
N ASP A 69 13.00 -7.70 8.35
CA ASP A 69 12.49 -7.17 7.10
C ASP A 69 11.90 -5.77 7.34
N PRO A 70 12.73 -4.71 7.24
CA PRO A 70 12.34 -3.33 7.55
C PRO A 70 11.26 -2.77 6.62
N ASP A 71 10.98 -3.48 5.52
CA ASP A 71 9.99 -3.10 4.50
C ASP A 71 8.57 -3.60 4.83
N ALA A 72 8.42 -4.54 5.77
CA ALA A 72 7.11 -5.06 6.18
C ALA A 72 6.33 -4.07 7.08
N ASN A 73 7.03 -3.17 7.76
CA ASN A 73 6.43 -2.00 8.39
C ASN A 73 6.38 -0.88 7.36
N THR A 74 5.23 -0.68 6.71
CA THR A 74 5.02 0.34 5.66
C THR A 74 5.19 1.80 6.14
N ASN A 75 5.68 2.01 7.36
CA ASN A 75 5.92 3.31 7.97
C ASN A 75 7.35 3.41 8.53
N THR A 76 8.34 3.11 7.68
CA THR A 76 9.77 3.19 8.01
C THR A 76 10.26 4.65 8.01
N LEU A 77 9.70 5.50 8.87
CA LEU A 77 10.29 6.80 9.18
C LEU A 77 11.50 6.64 10.11
N ASP A 78 11.49 5.60 10.96
CA ASP A 78 12.50 5.35 11.98
C ASP A 78 13.85 4.85 11.43
N ALA A 79 13.91 4.38 10.17
CA ALA A 79 15.17 3.94 9.54
C ALA A 79 15.77 4.98 8.58
N LEU A 80 15.18 6.17 8.50
CA LEU A 80 15.69 7.24 7.64
C LEU A 80 16.73 8.05 8.40
N SER A 81 17.82 8.40 7.71
CA SER A 81 18.72 9.42 8.22
C SER A 81 18.03 10.79 8.26
N ASP A 82 18.51 11.68 9.13
CA ASP A 82 18.03 13.06 9.21
C ASP A 82 18.09 13.79 7.85
N GLU A 83 19.04 13.45 6.98
CA GLU A 83 19.12 14.01 5.63
C GLU A 83 17.99 13.50 4.74
N GLU A 84 17.70 12.21 4.77
CA GLU A 84 16.59 11.62 4.00
C GLU A 84 15.24 12.14 4.47
N ILE A 85 15.07 12.32 5.78
CA ILE A 85 13.89 12.96 6.37
C ILE A 85 13.74 14.39 5.85
N ARG A 86 14.81 15.20 5.92
CA ARG A 86 14.80 16.59 5.41
C ARG A 86 14.52 16.66 3.91
N SER A 87 15.07 15.74 3.12
CA SER A 87 14.83 15.64 1.68
C SER A 87 13.36 15.35 1.36
N ARG A 88 12.75 14.40 2.09
CA ARG A 88 11.32 14.05 1.93
C ARG A 88 10.39 15.18 2.33
N ILE A 89 10.70 15.91 3.41
CA ILE A 89 9.92 17.10 3.82
C ILE A 89 9.90 18.14 2.70
N ARG A 90 11.06 18.48 2.11
CA ARG A 90 11.14 19.44 0.98
C ARG A 90 10.34 18.99 -0.25
N ALA A 91 10.40 17.69 -0.56
CA ALA A 91 9.62 17.12 -1.65
C ALA A 91 8.11 17.23 -1.38
N LEU A 92 7.69 16.94 -0.14
CA LEU A 92 6.29 17.05 0.27
C LEU A 92 5.80 18.50 0.26
N GLU A 93 6.61 19.44 0.77
CA GLU A 93 6.32 20.88 0.72
C GLU A 93 6.07 21.34 -0.71
N THR A 94 6.85 20.87 -1.69
CA THR A 94 6.66 21.23 -3.11
C THR A 94 5.29 20.77 -3.63
N VAL A 95 4.85 19.58 -3.21
CA VAL A 95 3.56 19.01 -3.62
C VAL A 95 2.39 19.68 -2.91
N VAL A 96 2.53 19.99 -1.62
CA VAL A 96 1.44 20.50 -0.77
C VAL A 96 1.28 22.01 -0.88
N ARG A 97 2.36 22.76 -1.13
CA ARG A 97 2.36 24.23 -1.17
C ARG A 97 1.32 24.86 -2.13
N PRO A 98 1.03 24.32 -3.33
CA PRO A 98 -0.06 24.82 -4.18
C PRO A 98 -1.46 24.69 -3.59
N PHE A 99 -1.64 23.83 -2.57
CA PHE A 99 -2.91 23.58 -1.89
C PHE A 99 -3.03 24.31 -0.56
N LEU A 100 -1.95 24.91 -0.06
CA LEU A 100 -1.96 25.76 1.12
C LEU A 100 -2.30 27.18 0.64
N GLY A 101 -3.49 27.68 1.00
CA GLY A 101 -3.77 29.12 0.90
C GLY A 101 -2.80 29.92 1.78
N ASP A 102 -2.79 31.25 1.65
CA ASP A 102 -1.84 32.21 2.28
C ASP A 102 -1.79 32.22 3.84
N GLY A 103 -2.29 31.20 4.53
CA GLY A 103 -2.59 31.21 5.96
C GLY A 103 -1.91 30.17 6.84
N ILE A 104 -0.74 29.61 6.49
CA ILE A 104 0.03 28.78 7.43
C ILE A 104 1.38 29.43 7.72
N SER A 105 1.37 30.35 8.69
CA SER A 105 2.58 30.87 9.32
C SER A 105 3.11 29.81 10.29
N GLY A 106 4.03 28.97 9.79
CA GLY A 106 4.75 27.99 10.60
C GLY A 106 5.88 28.65 11.39
N ALA A 107 5.55 29.34 12.49
CA ALA A 107 6.54 29.66 13.52
C ALA A 107 6.72 28.44 14.43
N ALA A 108 7.47 27.44 13.96
CA ALA A 108 8.05 26.44 14.84
C ALA A 108 9.28 27.06 15.52
N GLU A 109 9.04 27.84 16.56
CA GLU A 109 10.10 28.34 17.44
C GLU A 109 10.60 27.15 18.27
N GLY A 110 11.70 26.54 17.84
CA GLY A 110 12.36 25.44 18.53
C GLY A 110 12.96 25.92 19.84
N ALA A 111 12.18 25.91 20.92
CA ALA A 111 12.68 26.15 22.27
C ALA A 111 13.42 24.90 22.80
N GLY A 112 14.64 24.70 22.32
CA GLY A 112 15.62 23.83 22.95
C GLY A 112 16.22 24.53 24.17
N ALA A 113 15.56 24.46 25.32
CA ALA A 113 16.16 24.91 26.57
C ALA A 113 17.33 23.98 26.95
N PRO A 114 18.54 24.51 27.24
CA PRO A 114 19.65 23.67 27.71
C PRO A 114 19.37 23.19 29.15
N PRO A 115 19.83 21.98 29.53
CA PRO A 115 19.58 21.44 30.85
C PRO A 115 20.34 22.26 31.93
N PRO A 116 19.74 22.47 33.11
CA PRO A 116 20.42 23.15 34.21
C PRO A 116 21.58 22.31 34.75
N ARG A 117 22.66 23.00 35.13
CA ARG A 117 23.86 22.42 35.77
C ARG A 117 23.63 22.09 37.23
#